data_AF-A0A8H6TVA8-F1
#
_entry.id   AF-A0A8H6TVA8-F1
#
_cell.length_a   1.000
_cell.length_b   1.000
_cell.length_c   1.000
_cell.angle_alpha   90.00
_cell.angle_beta   90.00
_cell.angle_gamma   90.00
#
_symmetry.space_group_name_H-M   'P 1'
#
loop_
_entity.id
_entity.type
_entity.pdbx_description
1 polymer ?
#
loop_
_entity_poly.entity_id
_entity_poly.type
_entity_poly.pdbx_seq_one_letter_code
_entity_poly.pdbx_strand_id
1 'polypeptide(L)' 'MNPTPASSTKAVSPLRRFAAHTTTTCASQASVYGKCILASYTDVKQDMCKEEFALFAQCLRQAMGRKW' A
#
# COMPACT_ATOMS: atom_id res chain seq x y z
N MET A 1 26.38 23.06 -17.42
CA MET A 1 26.88 22.37 -16.21
C MET A 1 25.86 21.30 -15.85
N ASN A 2 26.23 20.04 -16.00
CA ASN A 2 25.36 18.86 -15.86
C ASN A 2 25.19 18.55 -14.36
N PRO A 3 23.98 18.24 -13.83
CA PRO A 3 23.86 17.84 -12.43
C PRO A 3 24.27 16.37 -12.28
N THR A 4 25.34 16.13 -11.53
CA THR A 4 25.85 14.81 -11.13
C THR A 4 24.83 14.06 -10.26
N PRO A 5 24.60 12.74 -10.43
CA PRO A 5 23.75 11.98 -9.53
C PRO A 5 24.52 11.65 -8.26
N ALA A 6 24.22 12.35 -7.16
CA ALA A 6 24.67 11.95 -5.83
C ALA A 6 23.96 10.65 -5.41
N SER A 7 24.59 9.52 -5.73
CA SER A 7 24.18 8.20 -5.27
C SER A 7 24.45 8.08 -3.77
N SER A 8 23.49 8.52 -2.96
CA SER A 8 23.38 8.14 -1.56
C SER A 8 22.41 6.96 -1.53
N THR A 9 22.89 5.77 -1.17
CA THR A 9 22.03 4.61 -0.88
C THR A 9 21.22 4.93 0.38
N LYS A 10 20.20 5.77 0.24
CA LYS A 10 19.25 6.07 1.30
C LYS A 10 18.55 4.76 1.61
N ALA A 11 18.80 4.23 2.80
CA ALA A 11 18.04 3.10 3.33
C ALA A 11 16.55 3.40 3.09
N VAL A 12 15.91 2.60 2.23
CA VAL A 12 14.51 2.82 1.85
C VAL A 12 13.69 2.77 3.13
N SER A 13 13.12 3.92 3.51
CA SER A 13 12.36 4.02 4.75
C SER A 13 11.23 2.99 4.76
N PRO A 14 10.81 2.49 5.94
CA PRO A 14 9.71 1.52 6.02
C PRO A 14 8.44 1.99 5.29
N LEU A 15 8.15 3.30 5.31
CA LEU A 15 7.03 3.90 4.57
C LEU A 15 7.21 3.83 3.05
N ARG A 16 8.43 4.04 2.53
CA ARG A 16 8.71 3.89 1.10
C ARG A 16 8.58 2.44 0.64
N ARG A 17 9.06 1.48 1.45
CA ARG A 17 8.88 0.04 1.16
C ARG A 17 7.41 -0.34 1.16
N PHE A 18 6.64 0.15 2.14
CA PHE A 18 5.20 -0.04 2.20
C PHE A 18 4.51 0.46 0.93
N ALA A 19 4.75 1.72 0.54
CA ALA A 19 4.15 2.30 -0.66
C ALA A 19 4.52 1.52 -1.95
N ALA A 20 5.76 1.01 -2.03
CA ALA A 20 6.17 0.15 -3.14
C ALA A 20 5.35 -1.14 -3.17
N HIS A 21 5.21 -1.86 -2.06
CA HIS A 21 4.43 -3.10 -2.03
C HIS A 21 2.92 -2.86 -2.26
N THR A 22 2.37 -1.72 -1.80
CA THR A 22 0.98 -1.33 -2.10
C THR A 22 0.73 -1.22 -3.59
N THR A 23 1.66 -0.64 -4.34
CA THR A 23 1.51 -0.35 -5.78
C THR A 23 2.04 -1.44 -6.70
N THR A 24 2.78 -2.41 -6.17
CA THR A 24 3.37 -3.50 -6.94
C THR A 24 2.81 -4.85 -6.52
N THR A 25 3.29 -5.42 -5.41
CA THR A 25 2.92 -6.77 -4.92
C THR A 25 1.45 -6.91 -4.58
N CYS A 26 0.85 -5.88 -3.97
CA CYS A 26 -0.52 -5.90 -3.48
C CYS A 26 -1.46 -4.99 -4.28
N ALA A 27 -1.09 -4.66 -5.52
CA ALA A 27 -1.80 -3.68 -6.35
C ALA A 27 -3.24 -4.12 -6.68
N SER A 28 -3.47 -5.42 -6.85
CA SER A 28 -4.80 -5.96 -7.14
C SER A 28 -5.75 -5.80 -5.95
N GLN A 29 -5.31 -6.18 -4.75
CA GLN A 29 -6.08 -6.03 -3.51
C GLN A 29 -6.29 -4.55 -3.17
N ALA A 30 -5.26 -3.71 -3.37
CA ALA A 30 -5.35 -2.27 -3.18
C ALA A 30 -6.43 -1.65 -4.10
N SER A 31 -6.50 -2.09 -5.35
CA SER A 31 -7.48 -1.60 -6.32
C SER A 31 -8.91 -2.03 -5.96
N VAL A 32 -9.09 -3.26 -5.48
CA VAL A 32 -10.41 -3.76 -5.03
C VAL A 32 -10.89 -2.98 -3.81
N TYR A 33 -10.02 -2.79 -2.80
CA TYR A 33 -10.33 -1.95 -1.64
C TYR A 33 -10.65 -0.50 -2.04
N GLY A 34 -9.83 0.09 -2.91
CA GLY A 34 -10.03 1.44 -3.41
C GLY A 34 -11.37 1.61 -4.15
N LYS A 35 -11.80 0.61 -4.94
CA LYS A 35 -13.10 0.61 -5.61
C LYS A 35 -14.26 0.61 -4.62
N CYS A 36 -14.19 -0.21 -3.55
CA CYS A 36 -15.23 -0.22 -2.51
C CYS A 36 -15.35 1.15 -1.81
N ILE A 37 -14.20 1.75 -1.46
CA ILE A 37 -14.16 3.09 -0.85
C ILE A 37 -14.73 4.13 -1.81
N LEU A 38 -14.35 4.10 -3.09
CA LEU A 38 -14.86 5.05 -4.10
C LEU A 38 -16.37 4.91 -4.33
N ALA A 39 -16.89 3.68 -4.35
CA ALA A 39 -18.32 3.43 -4.47
C ALA A 39 -19.13 4.00 -3.29
N SER A 40 -18.52 4.02 -2.10
CA SER A 40 -19.17 4.49 -0.87
C SER A 40 -18.58 5.79 -0.33
N TYR A 41 -17.81 6.56 -1.11
CA TYR A 41 -16.93 7.62 -0.61
C TYR A 41 -17.65 8.69 0.23
N THR A 42 -18.91 8.97 -0.08
CA THR A 42 -19.75 9.95 0.61
C THR A 42 -20.38 9.43 1.91
N ASP A 43 -20.40 8.12 2.11
CA ASP A 43 -21.08 7.43 3.22
C ASP A 43 -20.21 6.29 3.77
N VAL A 44 -18.88 6.45 3.73
CA VAL A 44 -17.94 5.45 4.26
C VAL A 44 -18.22 5.28 5.74
N LYS A 45 -18.67 4.09 6.11
CA LYS A 45 -18.85 3.67 7.50
C LYS A 45 -17.76 2.69 7.89
N GLN A 46 -17.54 2.57 9.19
CA GLN A 46 -16.71 1.51 9.74
C GLN A 46 -17.19 0.15 9.21
N ASP A 47 -16.24 -0.71 8.83
CA ASP A 47 -16.47 -2.06 8.32
C ASP A 47 -17.12 -2.19 6.92
N MET A 48 -17.44 -1.11 6.20
CA MET A 48 -18.05 -1.25 4.85
C MET A 48 -17.17 -1.98 3.83
N CYS A 49 -15.85 -1.74 3.86
CA CYS A 49 -14.89 -2.38 2.96
C CYS A 49 -13.94 -3.31 3.73
N LYS A 50 -14.46 -3.94 4.79
CA LYS A 50 -13.67 -4.72 5.75
C LYS A 50 -13.02 -5.94 5.09
N GLU A 51 -13.74 -6.62 4.21
CA GLU A 51 -13.29 -7.84 3.56
C GLU A 51 -12.14 -7.55 2.60
N GLU A 52 -12.30 -6.52 1.77
CA GLU A 52 -11.29 -6.03 0.84
C GLU A 52 -10.05 -5.52 1.58
N PHE A 53 -10.28 -4.78 2.67
CA PHE A 53 -9.20 -4.32 3.54
C PHE A 53 -8.47 -5.48 4.20
N ALA A 54 -9.16 -6.53 4.65
CA ALA A 54 -8.54 -7.69 5.28
C ALA A 54 -7.58 -8.40 4.30
N LEU A 55 -8.00 -8.60 3.05
CA LEU A 55 -7.18 -9.19 1.99
C LEU A 55 -5.97 -8.31 1.65
N PHE A 56 -6.19 -7.01 1.50
CA PHE A 56 -5.12 -6.05 1.24
C PHE A 56 -4.10 -5.99 2.38
N ALA A 57 -4.59 -5.91 3.62
CA ALA A 57 -3.76 -5.85 4.81
C ALA A 57 -3.00 -7.16 5.04
N GLN A 58 -3.58 -8.32 4.72
CA GLN A 58 -2.88 -9.60 4.74
C GLN A 58 -1.71 -9.61 3.75
N CYS A 59 -1.95 -9.21 2.49
CA CYS A 59 -0.90 -9.12 1.48
C CYS A 59 0.23 -8.19 1.92
N LEU A 60 -0.09 -7.00 2.43
CA LEU A 60 0.91 -6.04 2.89
C LEU A 60 1.73 -6.54 4.07
N ARG A 61 1.10 -7.21 5.04
CA ARG A 61 1.82 -7.77 6.20
C ARG A 61 2.81 -8.85 5.78
N GLN A 62 2.41 -9.72 4.84
CA GLN A 62 3.28 -10.73 4.25
C GLN A 62 4.43 -10.09 3.46
N ALA A 63 4.12 -9.13 2.59
CA ALA A 63 5.11 -8.44 1.75
C ALA A 63 6.14 -7.65 2.57
N MET A 64 5.71 -7.06 3.70
CA MET A 64 6.59 -6.33 4.61
C MET A 64 7.39 -7.24 5.55
N GLY A 65 7.15 -8.55 5.54
CA GLY A 65 7.84 -9.53 6.40
C GLY A 65 7.65 -9.27 7.90
N ARG A 66 6.61 -8.51 8.30
CA ARG A 66 6.32 -8.25 9.71
C ARG A 66 5.46 -9.36 10.26
N LYS A 67 6.10 -10.32 10.93
CA LYS A 67 5.44 -11.23 11.87
C LYS A 67 5.21 -10.42 13.15
N TRP A 68 3.95 -10.11 13.46
CA TRP A 68 3.58 -9.43 14.70
C TRP A 68 3.32 -10.46 15.79
#